data_AF-A0A5C3NUN6-F1
#
_entry.id   AF-A0A5C3NUN6-F1
#
_cell.length_a   1.000
_cell.length_b   1.000
_cell.length_c   1.000
_cell.angle_alpha   90.00
_cell.angle_beta   90.00
_cell.angle_gamma   90.00
#
_symmetry.space_group_name_H-M   'P 1'
#
loop_
_entity.id
_entity.type
_entity.pdbx_description
1 polymer ?
#
loop_
_entity_poly.entity_id
_entity_poly.type
_entity_poly.pdbx_seq_one_letter_code
_entity_poly.pdbx_strand_id
1 'polypeptide(L)'
;MQALALFLAYVLPLLSSASPNPGPRADVRTASSTAGLINPEVSAYAQGIIDSNLTPGLTLSVVRLNNNSVTTDFGAWGNRTEDGDPAQPDTLFAIASVSKAFLTSALGILMDDFAHGRNATALPHGVSEFTFDTKLEAILPDVWKLEDDFASQKSNFRDLLSHVTGLTRNEFMYTRTDTPLSLGKRFKYIHPGYDLREQWSYSNLMYLFLPHVITTYSGKTFQEFVTERIFVPLNMTATTYNLQQEKGVYWPGLGALMCLTPAWSN
;
A
#
# COMPACT_ATOMS: atom_id res chain seq x y z
N MET A 1 3.22 51.24 36.74
CA MET A 1 4.49 50.67 36.26
C MET A 1 4.13 49.84 35.02
N GLN A 2 4.00 50.41 33.81
CA GLN A 2 5.07 50.80 32.86
C GLN A 2 6.12 49.68 32.73
N ALA A 3 6.45 49.09 31.57
CA ALA A 3 6.43 49.51 30.16
C ALA A 3 6.17 48.25 29.26
N LEU A 4 5.50 48.24 28.11
CA LEU A 4 5.63 48.98 26.84
C LEU A 4 7.05 48.94 26.20
N ALA A 5 7.23 48.06 25.22
CA ALA A 5 8.23 48.21 24.16
C ALA A 5 7.62 47.74 22.82
N LEU A 6 7.17 48.71 22.03
CA LEU A 6 6.96 48.61 20.59
C LEU A 6 8.34 48.64 19.91
N PHE A 7 8.55 47.85 18.86
CA PHE A 7 9.36 48.30 17.72
C PHE A 7 8.85 47.72 16.40
N LEU A 8 8.98 48.59 15.39
CA LEU A 8 8.34 48.69 14.08
C LEU A 8 8.49 47.51 13.10
N ALA A 9 7.52 47.50 12.18
CA ALA A 9 7.44 46.74 10.95
C ALA A 9 8.60 46.97 9.96
N TYR A 10 8.88 45.92 9.18
CA TYR A 10 9.33 46.04 7.80
C TYR A 10 8.54 45.04 6.94
N VAL A 11 7.90 45.56 5.89
CA VAL A 11 7.27 44.79 4.79
C VAL A 11 8.22 44.87 3.61
N LEU A 12 8.57 43.75 2.98
CA LEU A 12 8.56 43.50 1.52
C LEU A 12 9.14 42.09 1.21
N PRO A 13 8.77 41.50 0.05
CA PRO A 13 8.64 40.07 -0.17
C PRO A 13 9.92 39.44 -0.74
N LEU A 14 10.18 38.20 -0.36
CA LEU A 14 11.10 37.33 -1.08
C LEU A 14 10.32 36.12 -1.56
N LEU A 15 10.00 36.14 -2.85
CA LEU A 15 9.82 34.94 -3.66
C LEU A 15 11.07 34.08 -3.47
N SER A 16 10.92 32.97 -2.75
CA SER A 16 11.87 31.86 -2.80
C SER A 16 11.08 30.64 -3.22
N SER A 17 11.31 30.19 -4.44
CA SER A 17 10.97 28.86 -4.92
C SER A 17 11.62 27.82 -4.01
N ALA A 18 10.92 27.39 -2.96
CA ALA A 18 11.34 26.29 -2.13
C ALA A 18 11.00 24.98 -2.84
N SER A 19 11.99 24.45 -3.56
CA SER A 19 12.05 23.03 -3.91
C SER A 19 11.88 22.21 -2.62
N PRO A 20 11.08 21.13 -2.61
CA PRO A 20 10.94 20.30 -1.41
C PRO A 20 12.28 19.60 -1.16
N ASN A 21 13.05 20.15 -0.23
CA ASN A 21 14.26 19.52 0.28
C ASN A 21 13.80 18.46 1.29
N PRO A 22 13.93 17.15 1.00
CA PRO A 22 13.68 16.14 2.02
C PRO A 22 14.70 16.37 3.14
N GLY A 23 14.21 16.56 4.36
CA GLY A 23 15.06 16.77 5.54
C GLY A 23 16.13 15.68 5.68
N PRO A 24 17.20 15.95 6.45
CA PRO A 24 18.35 15.05 6.53
C PRO A 24 17.91 13.65 6.95
N ARG A 25 18.06 12.68 6.03
CA ARG A 25 17.97 11.26 6.35
C ARG A 25 19.07 10.97 7.37
N ALA A 26 18.71 10.37 8.50
CA ALA A 26 19.71 9.73 9.33
C ALA A 26 20.33 8.61 8.49
N ASP A 27 21.58 8.77 8.07
CA ASP A 27 22.38 7.71 7.47
C ASP A 27 22.50 6.58 8.49
N VAL A 28 21.60 5.60 8.42
CA VAL A 28 21.69 4.38 9.20
C VAL A 28 22.83 3.57 8.62
N ARG A 29 24.02 3.69 9.22
CA ARG A 29 25.18 2.86 8.91
C ARG A 29 24.82 1.39 9.20
N THR A 30 24.75 0.57 8.15
CA THR A 30 24.66 -0.89 8.24
C THR A 30 25.95 -1.43 8.87
N ALA A 31 25.91 -1.75 10.16
CA ALA A 31 27.00 -2.44 10.84
C ALA A 31 26.89 -3.95 10.57
N SER A 32 27.87 -4.50 9.84
CA SER A 32 28.03 -5.95 9.68
C SER A 32 28.55 -6.56 10.99
N SER A 33 27.70 -7.27 11.73
CA SER A 33 28.08 -8.00 12.95
C SER A 33 28.35 -9.47 12.65
N THR A 34 29.44 -10.00 13.18
CA THR A 34 30.01 -11.36 13.01
C THR A 34 29.22 -12.52 13.64
N ALA A 35 27.92 -12.35 13.84
CA ALA A 35 26.94 -13.43 13.98
C ALA A 35 25.65 -12.91 13.31
N GLY A 36 25.30 -13.45 12.15
CA GLY A 36 24.11 -13.02 11.39
C GLY A 36 22.84 -13.14 12.24
N LEU A 37 21.85 -12.29 11.97
CA LEU A 37 20.52 -12.42 12.59
C LEU A 37 19.86 -13.75 12.20
N ILE A 38 20.22 -14.29 11.05
CA ILE A 38 19.94 -15.66 10.60
C ILE A 38 21.05 -16.55 11.15
N ASN A 39 20.89 -16.97 12.41
CA ASN A 39 21.81 -17.90 13.06
C ASN A 39 21.59 -19.36 12.54
N PRO A 40 22.44 -20.32 12.92
CA PRO A 40 22.31 -21.70 12.47
C PRO A 40 20.96 -22.35 12.80
N GLU A 41 20.32 -21.98 13.91
CA GLU A 41 19.00 -22.49 14.30
C GLU A 41 17.90 -21.99 13.36
N VAL A 42 17.88 -20.69 13.05
CA VAL A 42 16.96 -20.09 12.09
C VAL A 42 17.17 -20.69 10.69
N SER A 43 18.42 -20.84 10.27
CA SER A 43 18.75 -21.47 8.99
C SER A 43 18.31 -22.93 8.93
N ALA A 44 18.50 -23.70 10.00
CA ALA A 44 18.06 -25.10 10.05
C ALA A 44 16.53 -25.21 10.01
N TYR A 45 15.82 -24.30 10.67
CA TYR A 45 14.36 -24.22 10.58
C TYR A 45 13.88 -23.91 9.16
N ALA A 46 14.48 -22.92 8.50
CA ALA A 46 14.17 -22.58 7.11
C ALA A 46 14.44 -23.76 6.15
N GLN A 47 15.56 -24.45 6.33
CA GLN A 47 15.87 -25.67 5.56
C GLN A 47 14.84 -26.77 5.82
N GLY A 48 14.40 -26.98 7.07
CA GLY A 48 13.35 -27.95 7.40
C GLY A 48 12.01 -27.68 6.70
N ILE A 49 11.66 -26.42 6.44
CA ILE A 49 10.47 -26.07 5.64
C ILE A 49 10.62 -26.54 4.19
N ILE A 50 11.81 -26.39 3.60
CA ILE A 50 12.10 -26.89 2.25
C ILE A 50 12.08 -28.43 2.24
N ASP A 51 12.76 -29.07 3.18
CA ASP A 51 12.88 -30.53 3.25
C ASP A 51 11.53 -31.24 3.50
N SER A 52 10.59 -30.55 4.15
CA SER A 52 9.21 -31.03 4.34
C SER A 52 8.32 -30.84 3.11
N ASN A 53 8.85 -30.34 2.00
CA ASN A 53 8.15 -30.07 0.74
C ASN A 53 6.93 -29.14 0.90
N LEU A 54 6.93 -28.25 1.90
CA LEU A 54 5.85 -27.27 2.09
C LEU A 54 5.89 -26.14 1.07
N THR A 55 7.09 -25.80 0.58
CA THR A 55 7.31 -24.81 -0.48
C THR A 55 8.56 -25.18 -1.28
N PRO A 56 8.60 -24.98 -2.60
CA PRO A 56 9.79 -25.24 -3.41
C PRO A 56 10.95 -24.29 -3.08
N GLY A 57 10.66 -23.06 -2.65
CA GLY A 57 11.65 -22.05 -2.32
C GLY A 57 11.15 -21.06 -1.27
N LEU A 58 12.10 -20.45 -0.55
CA LEU A 58 11.85 -19.53 0.54
C LEU A 58 12.95 -18.47 0.58
N THR A 59 12.56 -17.21 0.79
CA THR A 59 13.49 -16.13 1.17
C THR A 59 13.08 -15.56 2.52
N LEU A 60 14.06 -15.24 3.35
CA LEU A 60 13.88 -14.61 4.66
C LEU A 60 14.63 -13.30 4.73
N SER A 61 13.99 -12.27 5.28
CA SER A 61 14.62 -11.00 5.62
C SER A 61 14.36 -10.71 7.09
N VAL A 62 15.41 -10.49 7.87
CA VAL A 62 15.31 -10.14 9.30
C VAL A 62 15.80 -8.72 9.49
N VAL A 63 14.96 -7.87 10.07
CA VAL A 63 15.31 -6.49 10.41
C VAL A 63 15.27 -6.32 11.92
N ARG A 64 16.39 -5.95 12.52
CA ARG A 64 16.50 -5.64 13.96
C ARG A 64 16.76 -4.16 14.13
N LEU A 65 15.83 -3.48 14.80
CA LEU A 65 16.01 -2.12 15.27
C LEU A 65 16.76 -2.14 16.60
N ASN A 66 17.88 -1.45 16.67
CA ASN A 66 18.58 -1.08 17.90
C ASN A 66 18.45 0.43 18.08
N ASN A 67 18.69 0.96 19.29
CA ASN A 67 18.46 2.37 19.63
C ASN A 67 18.88 3.36 18.52
N ASN A 68 20.08 3.18 17.95
CA ASN A 68 20.63 4.07 16.93
C ASN A 68 21.12 3.31 15.67
N SER A 69 20.75 2.06 15.46
CA SER A 69 21.17 1.31 14.27
C SER A 69 20.14 0.29 13.83
N VAL A 70 20.14 -0.02 12.54
CA VAL A 70 19.37 -1.12 11.99
C VAL A 70 20.35 -2.19 11.52
N THR A 71 20.13 -3.42 11.96
CA THR A 71 20.84 -4.60 11.45
C THR A 71 19.86 -5.36 10.59
N THR A 72 20.29 -5.74 9.39
CA THR A 72 19.50 -6.55 8.45
C THR A 72 20.26 -7.80 8.08
N ASP A 73 19.54 -8.88 7.86
CA ASP A 73 20.10 -10.13 7.36
C ASP A 73 19.13 -10.80 6.40
N PHE A 74 19.66 -11.50 5.40
CA PHE A 74 18.89 -12.04 4.29
C PHE A 74 19.36 -13.46 3.97
N GLY A 75 18.41 -14.36 3.72
CA GLY A 75 18.70 -15.75 3.38
C GLY A 75 17.71 -16.29 2.35
N ALA A 76 18.13 -17.33 1.64
CA ALA A 76 17.30 -18.03 0.66
C ALA A 76 17.58 -19.54 0.71
N TRP A 77 16.54 -20.33 0.50
CA TRP A 77 16.58 -21.80 0.50
C TRP A 77 15.68 -22.35 -0.60
N GLY A 78 16.01 -23.54 -1.09
CA GLY A 78 15.26 -24.21 -2.14
C GLY A 78 15.41 -23.55 -3.52
N ASN A 79 14.43 -23.79 -4.38
CA ASN A 79 14.45 -23.42 -5.79
C ASN A 79 13.35 -22.40 -6.11
N ARG A 80 13.66 -21.45 -6.99
CA ARG A 80 12.72 -20.46 -7.51
C ARG A 80 12.04 -20.88 -8.83
N THR A 81 12.53 -21.94 -9.49
CA THR A 81 11.91 -22.49 -10.71
C THR A 81 11.78 -24.02 -10.63
N GLU A 82 10.91 -24.58 -11.48
CA GLU A 82 10.73 -26.04 -11.63
C GLU A 82 11.98 -26.73 -12.20
N ASP A 83 12.81 -26.00 -12.96
CA ASP A 83 14.09 -26.48 -13.51
C ASP A 83 15.19 -26.62 -12.44
N GLY A 84 14.90 -26.22 -11.19
CA GLY A 84 15.82 -26.32 -10.07
C GLY A 84 16.75 -25.11 -9.91
N ASP A 85 16.42 -23.96 -10.49
CA ASP A 85 17.20 -22.74 -10.24
C ASP A 85 17.11 -22.39 -8.75
N PRO A 86 18.25 -22.17 -8.05
CA PRO A 86 18.22 -21.86 -6.64
C PRO A 86 17.55 -20.51 -6.38
N ALA A 87 16.76 -20.43 -5.31
CA ALA A 87 16.26 -19.18 -4.80
C ALA A 87 17.42 -18.28 -4.36
N GLN A 88 17.29 -16.98 -4.62
CA GLN A 88 18.20 -15.93 -4.17
C GLN A 88 17.47 -14.97 -3.24
N PRO A 89 18.17 -14.26 -2.32
CA PRO A 89 17.53 -13.28 -1.44
C PRO A 89 16.68 -12.22 -2.17
N ASP A 90 17.04 -11.90 -3.40
CA ASP A 90 16.35 -10.96 -4.29
C ASP A 90 15.37 -11.64 -5.28
N THR A 91 14.94 -12.87 -5.00
CA THR A 91 13.89 -13.53 -5.80
C THR A 91 12.57 -12.76 -5.69
N LEU A 92 11.91 -12.55 -6.83
CA LEU A 92 10.59 -11.93 -6.90
C LEU A 92 9.51 -12.91 -6.45
N PHE A 93 8.71 -12.49 -5.46
CA PHE A 93 7.51 -13.21 -5.04
C PHE A 93 6.29 -12.30 -5.08
N ALA A 94 5.17 -12.90 -5.49
CA ALA A 94 3.85 -12.32 -5.28
C ALA A 94 3.52 -12.29 -3.78
N ILE A 95 3.44 -11.10 -3.20
CA ILE A 95 3.18 -10.93 -1.75
C ILE A 95 1.69 -10.93 -1.38
N ALA A 96 0.83 -11.18 -2.38
CA ALA A 96 -0.62 -11.33 -2.21
C ALA A 96 -1.21 -10.24 -1.32
N SER A 97 -1.94 -10.61 -0.25
CA SER A 97 -2.69 -9.66 0.57
C SER A 97 -1.83 -8.72 1.42
N VAL A 98 -0.50 -8.88 1.47
CA VAL A 98 0.41 -7.87 2.03
C VAL A 98 0.32 -6.56 1.23
N SER A 99 -0.08 -6.62 -0.05
CA SER A 99 -0.26 -5.46 -0.94
C SER A 99 -1.28 -4.44 -0.41
N LYS A 100 -2.21 -4.88 0.46
CA LYS A 100 -3.21 -4.05 1.12
C LYS A 100 -2.57 -2.91 1.93
N ALA A 101 -1.42 -3.17 2.57
CA ALA A 101 -0.70 -2.16 3.32
C ALA A 101 -0.20 -1.02 2.42
N PHE A 102 0.24 -1.32 1.19
CA PHE A 102 0.66 -0.31 0.22
C PHE A 102 -0.51 0.51 -0.30
N LEU A 103 -1.66 -0.12 -0.57
CA LEU A 103 -2.88 0.60 -0.93
C LEU A 103 -3.32 1.56 0.17
N THR A 104 -3.38 1.08 1.41
CA THR A 104 -3.75 1.90 2.57
C THR A 104 -2.77 3.05 2.79
N SER A 105 -1.47 2.79 2.64
CA SER A 105 -0.43 3.82 2.76
C SER A 105 -0.56 4.87 1.66
N ALA A 106 -0.81 4.45 0.42
CA ALA A 106 -1.02 5.35 -0.72
C ALA A 106 -2.27 6.23 -0.52
N LEU A 107 -3.35 5.65 -0.01
CA LEU A 107 -4.55 6.42 0.34
C LEU A 107 -4.26 7.42 1.47
N GLY A 108 -3.50 7.04 2.49
CA GLY A 108 -3.05 7.95 3.55
C GLY A 108 -2.18 9.09 3.05
N ILE A 109 -1.25 8.83 2.13
CA ILE A 109 -0.44 9.86 1.47
C ILE A 109 -1.32 10.81 0.65
N LEU A 110 -2.33 10.29 -0.04
CA LEU A 110 -3.28 11.13 -0.77
C LEU A 110 -4.09 12.03 0.18
N MET A 111 -4.55 11.50 1.32
CA MET A 111 -5.19 12.30 2.37
C MET A 111 -4.27 13.40 2.89
N ASP A 112 -2.99 13.08 3.12
CA ASP A 112 -1.98 14.05 3.53
C ASP A 112 -1.77 15.15 2.48
N ASP A 113 -1.84 14.83 1.18
CA ASP A 113 -1.78 15.82 0.11
C ASP A 113 -2.97 16.79 0.17
N PHE A 114 -4.19 16.30 0.40
CA PHE A 114 -5.35 17.17 0.59
C PHE A 114 -5.19 18.07 1.81
N ALA A 115 -4.76 17.51 2.94
CA ALA A 115 -4.56 18.27 4.18
C ALA A 115 -3.54 19.41 4.03
N HIS A 116 -2.55 19.24 3.15
CA HIS A 116 -1.48 20.21 2.91
C HIS A 116 -1.62 20.98 1.58
N GLY A 117 -2.76 20.89 0.88
CA GLY A 117 -3.02 21.63 -0.36
C GLY A 117 -2.15 21.21 -1.55
N ARG A 118 -1.67 19.96 -1.58
CA ARG A 118 -0.92 19.34 -2.69
C ARG A 118 -1.81 18.48 -3.60
N ASN A 119 -3.12 18.50 -3.39
CA ASN A 119 -4.07 17.71 -4.16
C ASN A 119 -4.12 18.15 -5.63
N ALA A 120 -4.24 17.18 -6.54
CA ALA A 120 -4.36 17.44 -7.98
C ALA A 120 -5.80 17.72 -8.40
N THR A 121 -6.76 17.02 -7.79
CA THR A 121 -8.19 17.15 -8.08
C THR A 121 -8.91 17.83 -6.91
N ALA A 122 -9.84 18.74 -7.19
CA ALA A 122 -10.67 19.36 -6.17
C ALA A 122 -11.72 18.37 -5.63
N LEU A 123 -12.09 18.50 -4.35
CA LEU A 123 -13.19 17.74 -3.78
C LEU A 123 -14.53 18.26 -4.30
N PRO A 124 -15.56 17.39 -4.39
CA PRO A 124 -16.91 17.82 -4.73
C PRO A 124 -17.47 18.84 -3.74
N HIS A 125 -18.47 19.61 -4.21
CA HIS A 125 -19.15 20.57 -3.36
C HIS A 125 -19.75 19.91 -2.12
N GLY A 126 -19.50 20.50 -0.95
CA GLY A 126 -19.98 19.98 0.34
C GLY A 126 -19.02 19.00 1.03
N VAL A 127 -17.89 18.65 0.40
CA VAL A 127 -16.82 17.86 1.03
C VAL A 127 -15.63 18.78 1.33
N SER A 128 -15.45 19.11 2.62
CA SER A 128 -14.38 20.01 3.06
C SER A 128 -13.04 19.32 3.28
N GLU A 129 -13.05 18.01 3.57
CA GLU A 129 -11.87 17.25 3.94
C GLU A 129 -11.87 15.86 3.29
N PHE A 130 -10.67 15.38 2.99
CA PHE A 130 -10.42 14.03 2.48
C PHE A 130 -9.67 13.23 3.55
N THR A 131 -10.41 12.53 4.40
CA THR A 131 -9.92 11.78 5.57
C THR A 131 -10.54 10.39 5.60
N PHE A 132 -10.12 9.53 6.53
CA PHE A 132 -10.70 8.19 6.68
C PHE A 132 -12.22 8.17 6.90
N ASP A 133 -12.81 9.29 7.33
CA ASP A 133 -14.23 9.41 7.62
C ASP A 133 -15.06 9.97 6.45
N THR A 134 -14.40 10.39 5.36
CA THR A 134 -15.04 10.82 4.11
C THR A 134 -15.94 9.72 3.54
N LYS A 135 -17.16 10.09 3.19
CA LYS A 135 -18.18 9.18 2.65
C LYS A 135 -17.95 8.92 1.18
N LEU A 136 -18.02 7.65 0.77
CA LEU A 136 -17.74 7.24 -0.61
C LEU A 136 -18.79 7.80 -1.58
N GLU A 137 -20.06 7.83 -1.18
CA GLU A 137 -21.14 8.41 -2.00
C GLU A 137 -20.92 9.91 -2.27
N ALA A 138 -20.34 10.65 -1.32
CA ALA A 138 -20.08 12.08 -1.47
C ALA A 138 -18.97 12.39 -2.49
N ILE A 139 -18.03 11.46 -2.67
CA ILE A 139 -16.87 11.66 -3.55
C ILE A 139 -16.96 10.89 -4.88
N LEU A 140 -17.84 9.90 -4.98
CA LEU A 140 -18.02 9.04 -6.15
C LEU A 140 -19.50 8.64 -6.36
N PRO A 141 -20.46 9.59 -6.45
CA PRO A 141 -21.89 9.29 -6.50
C PRO A 141 -22.31 8.43 -7.70
N ASP A 142 -21.60 8.54 -8.83
CA ASP A 142 -21.92 7.78 -10.06
C ASP A 142 -21.30 6.38 -10.11
N VAL A 143 -20.48 6.03 -9.11
CA VAL A 143 -19.72 4.77 -9.08
C VAL A 143 -20.00 3.98 -7.81
N TRP A 144 -20.08 4.65 -6.66
CA TRP A 144 -20.31 4.01 -5.38
C TRP A 144 -21.80 3.83 -5.13
N LYS A 145 -22.25 2.58 -5.21
CA LYS A 145 -23.60 2.17 -4.78
C LYS A 145 -23.55 0.72 -4.33
N LEU A 146 -24.02 0.45 -3.12
CA LEU A 146 -24.31 -0.88 -2.62
C LEU A 146 -25.80 -1.17 -2.80
N GLU A 147 -26.20 -2.45 -2.68
CA GLU A 147 -27.62 -2.79 -2.68
C GLU A 147 -28.34 -2.14 -1.48
N ASP A 148 -27.71 -2.18 -0.30
CA ASP A 148 -28.23 -1.49 0.89
C ASP A 148 -27.99 0.03 0.80
N ASP A 149 -29.08 0.79 0.86
CA ASP A 149 -29.07 2.25 0.77
C ASP A 149 -28.37 2.89 1.98
N PHE A 150 -28.56 2.32 3.17
CA PHE A 150 -27.94 2.83 4.38
C PHE A 150 -26.41 2.68 4.32
N ALA A 151 -25.93 1.49 3.95
CA ALA A 151 -24.51 1.21 3.78
C ALA A 151 -23.90 2.06 2.66
N SER A 152 -24.62 2.27 1.56
CA SER A 152 -24.21 3.19 0.48
C SER A 152 -23.91 4.59 1.02
N GLN A 153 -24.84 5.16 1.78
CA GLN A 153 -24.74 6.52 2.31
C GLN A 153 -23.75 6.67 3.46
N LYS A 154 -23.61 5.63 4.29
CA LYS A 154 -22.89 5.74 5.57
C LYS A 154 -21.47 5.18 5.55
N SER A 155 -21.10 4.40 4.53
CA SER A 155 -19.75 3.85 4.40
C SER A 155 -18.71 4.95 4.20
N ASN A 156 -17.60 4.85 4.92
CA ASN A 156 -16.39 5.65 4.74
C ASN A 156 -15.16 4.76 4.48
N PHE A 157 -14.01 5.36 4.22
CA PHE A 157 -12.78 4.60 3.96
C PHE A 157 -12.40 3.67 5.12
N ARG A 158 -12.68 4.05 6.38
CA ARG A 158 -12.45 3.18 7.53
C ARG A 158 -13.25 1.89 7.42
N ASP A 159 -14.52 1.97 7.05
CA ASP A 159 -15.38 0.79 6.88
C ASP A 159 -14.84 -0.13 5.78
N LEU A 160 -14.42 0.45 4.65
CA LEU A 160 -13.86 -0.26 3.50
C LEU A 160 -12.54 -0.97 3.84
N LEU A 161 -11.63 -0.28 4.54
CA LEU A 161 -10.32 -0.80 4.89
C LEU A 161 -10.37 -1.81 6.04
N SER A 162 -11.36 -1.68 6.93
CA SER A 162 -11.54 -2.55 8.11
C SER A 162 -12.46 -3.75 7.86
N HIS A 163 -12.89 -4.00 6.63
CA HIS A 163 -13.69 -5.17 6.26
C HIS A 163 -15.06 -5.24 6.98
N VAL A 164 -15.71 -4.09 7.18
CA VAL A 164 -16.99 -3.99 7.91
C VAL A 164 -18.10 -3.37 7.06
N THR A 165 -17.99 -3.46 5.73
CA THR A 165 -18.97 -2.91 4.78
C THR A 165 -20.24 -3.75 4.61
N GLY A 166 -20.33 -4.93 5.24
CA GLY A 166 -21.42 -5.90 5.02
C GLY A 166 -21.23 -6.80 3.79
N LEU A 167 -20.45 -6.35 2.79
CA LEU A 167 -20.03 -7.18 1.65
C LEU A 167 -18.98 -8.23 2.08
N THR A 168 -19.29 -9.50 1.83
CA THR A 168 -18.42 -10.65 2.13
C THR A 168 -17.49 -10.98 0.96
N ARG A 169 -16.74 -12.09 1.05
CA ARG A 169 -15.93 -12.60 -0.06
C ARG A 169 -16.83 -12.99 -1.23
N ASN A 170 -16.48 -12.48 -2.41
CA ASN A 170 -17.18 -12.81 -3.65
C ASN A 170 -16.17 -12.76 -4.80
N GLU A 171 -15.28 -13.74 -4.88
CA GLU A 171 -14.18 -13.75 -5.85
C GLU A 171 -14.65 -13.92 -7.30
N PHE A 172 -15.81 -14.56 -7.52
CA PHE A 172 -16.32 -14.84 -8.86
C PHE A 172 -16.92 -13.64 -9.57
N MET A 173 -17.15 -12.54 -8.86
CA MET A 173 -17.73 -11.36 -9.48
C MET A 173 -16.73 -10.59 -10.35
N TYR A 174 -15.43 -10.85 -10.29
CA TYR A 174 -14.45 -10.13 -11.11
C TYR A 174 -13.49 -11.06 -11.83
N THR A 175 -12.98 -10.57 -12.94
CA THR A 175 -12.08 -11.27 -13.84
C THR A 175 -10.83 -10.43 -14.09
N ARG A 176 -9.90 -10.97 -14.90
CA ARG A 176 -8.65 -10.28 -15.26
C ARG A 176 -8.86 -9.00 -16.06
N THR A 177 -9.99 -8.87 -16.75
CA THR A 177 -10.30 -7.74 -17.64
C THR A 177 -11.10 -6.64 -16.94
N ASP A 178 -11.51 -6.88 -15.70
CA ASP A 178 -12.19 -5.87 -14.92
C ASP A 178 -11.25 -4.73 -14.51
N THR A 179 -11.85 -3.60 -14.16
CA THR A 179 -11.17 -2.42 -13.63
C THR A 179 -11.75 -2.10 -12.25
N PRO A 180 -11.02 -1.36 -11.40
CA PRO A 180 -11.58 -0.83 -10.17
C PRO A 180 -12.92 -0.10 -10.37
N LEU A 181 -13.07 0.63 -11.48
CA LEU A 181 -14.30 1.30 -11.87
C LEU A 181 -15.45 0.32 -12.22
N SER A 182 -15.18 -0.72 -13.02
CA SER A 182 -16.21 -1.71 -13.38
C SER A 182 -16.70 -2.48 -12.16
N LEU A 183 -15.81 -2.77 -11.21
CA LEU A 183 -16.14 -3.35 -9.91
C LEU A 183 -17.07 -2.46 -9.08
N GLY A 184 -16.73 -1.18 -8.91
CA GLY A 184 -17.57 -0.23 -8.16
C GLY A 184 -19.00 -0.17 -8.70
N LYS A 185 -19.15 -0.08 -10.02
CA LYS A 185 -20.47 -0.07 -10.70
C LYS A 185 -21.29 -1.35 -10.52
N ARG A 186 -20.66 -2.45 -10.11
CA ARG A 186 -21.31 -3.76 -9.90
C ARG A 186 -21.71 -4.01 -8.45
N PHE A 187 -21.21 -3.24 -7.48
CA PHE A 187 -21.50 -3.48 -6.06
C PHE A 187 -22.99 -3.43 -5.71
N LYS A 188 -23.78 -2.62 -6.43
CA LYS A 188 -25.24 -2.54 -6.27
C LYS A 188 -26.01 -3.82 -6.61
N TYR A 189 -25.36 -4.80 -7.23
CA TYR A 189 -25.96 -6.09 -7.58
C TYR A 189 -25.57 -7.21 -6.61
N ILE A 190 -24.89 -6.87 -5.51
CA ILE A 190 -24.37 -7.85 -4.55
C ILE A 190 -25.18 -7.77 -3.28
N HIS A 191 -25.80 -8.90 -2.95
CA HIS A 191 -26.46 -9.06 -1.67
C HIS A 191 -25.44 -8.99 -0.52
N PRO A 192 -25.61 -8.07 0.44
CA PRO A 192 -24.75 -8.02 1.61
C PRO A 192 -24.97 -9.25 2.47
N GLY A 193 -23.90 -9.77 3.08
CA GLY A 193 -24.03 -10.84 4.05
C GLY A 193 -24.51 -10.35 5.41
N TYR A 194 -24.23 -9.07 5.72
CA TYR A 194 -24.42 -8.43 7.02
C TYR A 194 -24.72 -6.94 6.84
N ASP A 195 -25.26 -6.32 7.88
CA ASP A 195 -25.43 -4.87 7.92
C ASP A 195 -24.06 -4.17 8.07
N LEU A 196 -24.02 -2.88 7.67
CA LEU A 196 -22.83 -2.05 7.83
C LEU A 196 -22.38 -2.04 9.30
N ARG A 197 -21.11 -2.43 9.55
CA ARG A 197 -20.48 -2.52 10.88
C ARG A 197 -21.06 -3.56 11.83
N GLU A 198 -21.97 -4.42 11.37
CA GLU A 198 -22.49 -5.51 12.19
C GLU A 198 -21.36 -6.48 12.58
N GLN A 199 -20.54 -6.88 11.59
CA GLN A 199 -19.41 -7.75 11.83
C GLN A 199 -18.27 -7.55 10.84
N TRP A 200 -17.09 -8.02 11.24
CA TRP A 200 -15.92 -8.11 10.39
C TRP A 200 -16.06 -9.31 9.44
N SER A 201 -15.90 -9.06 8.14
CA SER A 201 -15.86 -10.11 7.12
C SER A 201 -14.81 -9.78 6.06
N TYR A 202 -13.67 -10.49 6.10
CA TYR A 202 -12.58 -10.27 5.16
C TYR A 202 -13.08 -10.27 3.71
N SER A 203 -12.76 -9.24 2.94
CA SER A 203 -13.15 -9.12 1.54
C SER A 203 -12.10 -8.38 0.72
N ASN A 204 -11.79 -8.92 -0.46
CA ASN A 204 -10.87 -8.27 -1.40
C ASN A 204 -11.53 -7.12 -2.17
N LEU A 205 -12.87 -7.07 -2.21
CA LEU A 205 -13.62 -6.18 -3.11
C LEU A 205 -13.28 -4.70 -2.90
N MET A 206 -13.21 -4.28 -1.64
CA MET A 206 -12.90 -2.88 -1.31
C MET A 206 -11.46 -2.54 -1.68
N TYR A 207 -10.52 -3.47 -1.51
CA TYR A 207 -9.12 -3.29 -1.90
C TYR A 207 -8.90 -3.32 -3.42
N LEU A 208 -9.79 -3.97 -4.19
CA LEU A 208 -9.78 -3.90 -5.65
C LEU A 208 -10.43 -2.61 -6.18
N PHE A 209 -11.36 -2.02 -5.43
CA PHE A 209 -12.06 -0.79 -5.80
C PHE A 209 -11.29 0.49 -5.44
N LEU A 210 -10.69 0.56 -4.24
CA LEU A 210 -10.00 1.76 -3.75
C LEU A 210 -8.89 2.34 -4.64
N PRO A 211 -8.17 1.57 -5.50
CA PRO A 211 -7.29 2.14 -6.52
C PRO A 211 -7.99 3.15 -7.45
N HIS A 212 -9.30 3.00 -7.68
CA HIS A 212 -10.08 3.97 -8.43
C HIS A 212 -10.09 5.35 -7.76
N VAL A 213 -10.25 5.39 -6.44
CA VAL A 213 -10.26 6.64 -5.67
C VAL A 213 -8.94 7.38 -5.82
N ILE A 214 -7.82 6.65 -5.66
CA ILE A 214 -6.48 7.22 -5.84
C ILE A 214 -6.33 7.75 -7.26
N THR A 215 -6.80 7.00 -8.25
CA THR A 215 -6.72 7.43 -9.65
C THR A 215 -7.50 8.71 -9.92
N THR A 216 -8.74 8.77 -9.44
CA THR A 216 -9.63 9.93 -9.60
C THR A 216 -9.08 11.19 -8.96
N TYR A 217 -8.53 11.08 -7.73
CA TYR A 217 -8.15 12.26 -6.95
C TYR A 217 -6.68 12.67 -7.06
N SER A 218 -5.81 11.80 -7.58
CA SER A 218 -4.41 12.13 -7.89
C SER A 218 -4.17 12.45 -9.36
N GLY A 219 -5.07 12.04 -10.27
CA GLY A 219 -4.87 12.15 -11.71
C GLY A 219 -3.82 11.19 -12.29
N LYS A 220 -3.29 10.26 -11.47
CA LYS A 220 -2.28 9.25 -11.85
C LYS A 220 -2.88 7.87 -11.70
N THR A 221 -2.44 6.89 -12.49
CA THR A 221 -2.81 5.50 -12.19
C THR A 221 -2.32 5.11 -10.79
N PHE A 222 -2.98 4.14 -10.16
CA PHE A 222 -2.57 3.66 -8.84
C PHE A 222 -1.09 3.21 -8.84
N GLN A 223 -0.64 2.51 -9.89
CA GLN A 223 0.72 2.04 -10.03
C GLN A 223 1.73 3.20 -10.13
N GLU A 224 1.44 4.22 -10.92
CA GLU A 224 2.27 5.43 -11.00
C GLU A 224 2.35 6.15 -9.65
N PHE A 225 1.20 6.31 -8.99
CA PHE A 225 1.14 6.97 -7.69
C PHE A 225 1.96 6.22 -6.64
N VAL A 226 1.79 4.90 -6.50
CA VAL A 226 2.58 4.11 -5.54
C VAL A 226 4.07 4.11 -5.90
N THR A 227 4.40 4.03 -7.19
CA THR A 227 5.80 4.07 -7.64
C THR A 227 6.46 5.38 -7.24
N GLU A 228 5.83 6.50 -7.54
CA GLU A 228 6.36 7.83 -7.24
C GLU A 228 6.38 8.15 -5.74
N ARG A 229 5.35 7.73 -5.01
CA ARG A 229 5.12 8.18 -3.63
C ARG A 229 5.62 7.21 -2.57
N ILE A 230 5.87 5.96 -2.94
CA ILE A 230 6.34 4.91 -2.02
C ILE A 230 7.63 4.27 -2.54
N PHE A 231 7.63 3.70 -3.75
CA PHE A 231 8.77 2.89 -4.20
C PHE A 231 10.03 3.72 -4.45
N VAL A 232 9.92 4.81 -5.20
CA VAL A 232 11.07 5.69 -5.51
C VAL A 232 11.65 6.30 -4.23
N PRO A 233 10.87 6.90 -3.32
CA PRO A 233 11.40 7.42 -2.06
C PRO A 233 12.08 6.35 -1.19
N LEU A 234 11.59 5.12 -1.20
CA LEU A 234 12.14 4.00 -0.40
C LEU A 234 13.20 3.18 -1.14
N ASN A 235 13.60 3.57 -2.36
CA ASN A 235 14.54 2.84 -3.21
C ASN A 235 14.13 1.39 -3.52
N MET A 236 12.82 1.13 -3.64
CA MET A 236 12.26 -0.19 -3.90
C MET A 236 12.26 -0.52 -5.40
N THR A 237 13.44 -0.68 -6.00
CA THR A 237 13.60 -0.81 -7.46
C THR A 237 13.16 -2.15 -8.05
N ALA A 238 13.10 -3.20 -7.23
CA ALA A 238 12.63 -4.53 -7.64
C ALA A 238 11.24 -4.83 -7.08
N THR A 239 10.37 -3.83 -7.15
CA THR A 239 9.00 -3.89 -6.65
C THR A 239 8.05 -3.43 -7.74
N THR A 240 7.03 -4.24 -8.04
CA THR A 240 6.16 -3.96 -9.18
C THR A 240 4.75 -4.50 -9.00
N TYR A 241 3.79 -3.87 -9.69
CA TYR A 241 2.44 -4.41 -9.91
C TYR A 241 2.30 -4.98 -11.34
N ASN A 242 3.39 -4.99 -12.12
CA ASN A 242 3.40 -5.45 -13.51
C ASN A 242 3.88 -6.90 -13.62
N LEU A 243 2.93 -7.81 -13.79
CA LEU A 243 3.17 -9.24 -13.97
C LEU A 243 3.98 -9.59 -15.23
N GLN A 244 4.09 -8.71 -16.23
CA GLN A 244 4.93 -8.98 -17.41
C GLN A 244 6.43 -8.82 -17.15
N GLN A 245 6.81 -8.11 -16.08
CA GLN A 245 8.20 -8.09 -15.62
C GLN A 245 8.58 -9.39 -14.89
N GLU A 246 7.60 -10.23 -14.56
CA GLU A 246 7.79 -11.55 -13.98
C GLU A 246 7.91 -12.60 -15.10
N LYS A 247 9.14 -12.88 -15.55
CA LYS A 247 9.37 -14.13 -16.28
C LYS A 247 9.13 -15.31 -15.34
N GLY A 248 7.95 -15.92 -15.39
CA GLY A 248 7.68 -17.22 -14.76
C GLY A 248 6.67 -17.25 -13.61
N VAL A 249 5.99 -16.14 -13.27
CA VAL A 249 4.90 -16.15 -12.27
C VAL A 249 3.55 -15.99 -12.98
N TYR A 250 2.76 -17.06 -12.99
CA TYR A 250 1.41 -17.07 -13.55
C TYR A 250 0.37 -16.97 -12.44
N TRP A 251 -0.19 -15.78 -12.18
CA TRP A 251 -1.46 -15.66 -11.42
C TRP A 251 -2.38 -14.53 -11.94
N PRO A 252 -3.73 -14.73 -12.00
CA PRO A 252 -4.71 -13.72 -12.42
C PRO A 252 -4.92 -12.61 -11.37
N GLY A 253 -4.92 -11.34 -11.78
CA GLY A 253 -5.85 -10.35 -11.21
C GLY A 253 -5.27 -9.00 -10.77
N LEU A 254 -5.88 -7.94 -11.33
CA LEU A 254 -6.10 -6.59 -10.79
C LEU A 254 -5.23 -6.17 -9.60
N GLY A 255 -4.21 -5.32 -9.83
CA GLY A 255 -3.65 -4.31 -8.89
C GLY A 255 -3.30 -4.71 -7.45
N ALA A 256 -3.49 -5.96 -7.07
CA ALA A 256 -3.45 -6.52 -5.73
C ALA A 256 -2.41 -7.63 -5.65
N LEU A 257 -1.89 -8.08 -6.79
CA LEU A 257 -0.62 -8.77 -6.83
C LEU A 257 0.47 -7.72 -7.00
N MET A 258 1.15 -7.48 -5.89
CA MET A 258 2.39 -6.75 -5.84
C MET A 258 3.48 -7.80 -5.71
N CYS A 259 4.53 -7.65 -6.51
CA CYS A 259 5.74 -8.41 -6.34
C CYS A 259 6.78 -7.56 -5.63
N LEU A 260 7.44 -8.17 -4.66
CA LEU A 260 8.51 -7.56 -3.88
C LEU A 260 9.72 -8.47 -3.93
N THR A 261 10.89 -7.85 -4.09
CA THR A 261 12.13 -8.40 -3.54
C THR A 261 12.64 -7.43 -2.47
N PRO A 262 13.50 -7.90 -1.55
CA PRO A 262 14.38 -7.01 -0.79
C PRO A 262 15.41 -6.38 -1.74
N ALA A 263 15.03 -5.36 -2.51
CA ALA A 263 15.98 -4.54 -3.25
C ALA A 263 16.55 -3.48 -2.30
N TRP A 264 17.70 -3.77 -1.72
CA TRP A 264 18.53 -2.78 -1.05
C TRP A 264 19.88 -2.76 -1.76
N SER A 265 20.12 -1.73 -2.58
CA SER A 265 21.44 -1.50 -3.16
C SER A 265 22.42 -1.12 -2.04
N ASN A 266 23.58 -1.81 -2.02
CA ASN A 266 24.74 -1.54 -1.15
C ASN A 266 25.11 -0.06 -1.04
#